data_AF-A0A6L8KIA8-F1
#
_entry.id   AF-A0A6L8KIA8-F1
#
_cell.length_a   1.000
_cell.length_b   1.000
_cell.length_c   1.000
_cell.angle_alpha   90.00
_cell.angle_beta   90.00
_cell.angle_gamma   90.00
#
_symmetry.space_group_name_H-M   'P 1'
#
loop_
_entity.id
_entity.type
_entity.pdbx_description
1 polymer ?
#
loop_
_entity_poly.entity_id
_entity_poly.type
_entity_poly.pdbx_seq_one_letter_code
_entity_poly.pdbx_strand_id
1 'polypeptide(L)'
;MDSNLKTSLKSLHASLAGAGPVDEELLALLKQLDGDIKTLLERGAEPAPGETTTFGLAERTQELSAQFAVKHPQLEPALRELGTILSNMGI
;
A
#
# COMPACT_ATOMS: atom_id res chain seq x y z
N MET A 1 10.56 -12.93 -1.87
CA MET A 1 10.61 -11.46 -1.63
C MET A 1 9.27 -10.93 -1.06
N ASP A 2 8.21 -11.73 -1.13
CA ASP A 2 6.81 -11.42 -0.79
C ASP A 2 6.56 -11.22 0.71
N SER A 3 7.41 -11.84 1.55
CA SER A 3 7.28 -11.77 3.01
C SER A 3 7.48 -10.36 3.58
N ASN A 4 8.31 -9.52 2.94
CA ASN A 4 8.51 -8.14 3.39
C ASN A 4 7.27 -7.29 3.12
N LEU A 5 6.71 -7.35 1.91
CA LEU A 5 5.49 -6.62 1.56
C LEU A 5 4.31 -7.01 2.46
N LYS A 6 4.13 -8.32 2.68
CA LYS A 6 3.07 -8.85 3.55
C LYS A 6 3.26 -8.43 5.01
N THR A 7 4.51 -8.31 5.46
CA THR A 7 4.84 -7.83 6.81
C THR A 7 4.56 -6.34 6.95
N SER A 8 4.97 -5.52 5.98
CA SER A 8 4.70 -4.07 6.00
C SER A 8 3.19 -3.77 5.91
N LEU A 9 2.42 -4.53 5.10
CA LEU A 9 0.95 -4.42 5.08
C LEU A 9 0.32 -4.79 6.42
N LYS A 10 0.80 -5.87 7.06
CA LYS A 10 0.31 -6.29 8.37
C LYS A 10 0.64 -5.27 9.46
N SER A 11 1.84 -4.69 9.42
CA SER A 11 2.23 -3.58 10.30
C SER A 11 1.38 -2.34 10.07
N LEU A 12 1.13 -1.96 8.81
CA LEU A 12 0.25 -0.86 8.48
C LEU A 12 -1.17 -1.09 9.01
N HIS A 13 -1.73 -2.28 8.80
CA HIS A 13 -3.07 -2.63 9.28
C HIS A 13 -3.14 -2.65 10.82
N ALA A 14 -2.10 -3.13 11.49
CA ALA A 14 -2.00 -3.09 12.95
C ALA A 14 -1.88 -1.65 13.47
N SER A 15 -1.08 -0.81 12.81
CA SER A 15 -1.00 0.62 13.11
C SER A 15 -2.33 1.31 12.85
N LEU A 16 -3.06 0.94 11.79
CA LEU A 16 -4.40 1.46 11.51
C LEU A 16 -5.39 1.14 12.63
N ALA A 17 -5.33 -0.10 13.14
CA ALA A 17 -6.17 -0.54 14.26
C ALA A 17 -5.81 0.17 15.58
N GLY A 18 -4.56 0.62 15.75
CA GLY A 18 -4.09 1.35 16.92
C GLY A 18 -4.16 2.88 16.80
N ALA A 19 -4.18 3.43 15.59
CA ALA A 19 -4.02 4.86 15.30
C ALA A 19 -5.28 5.71 15.56
N GLY A 20 -6.37 5.09 15.98
CA GLY A 20 -7.66 5.76 16.19
C GLY A 20 -8.52 5.77 14.92
N PRO A 21 -9.62 6.55 14.90
CA PRO A 21 -10.55 6.56 13.79
C PRO A 21 -9.89 7.14 12.55
N VAL A 22 -9.49 6.26 11.62
CA VAL A 22 -9.12 6.64 10.25
C VAL A 22 -10.38 7.02 9.50
N ASP A 23 -10.34 8.13 8.74
CA ASP A 23 -11.44 8.52 7.87
C ASP A 23 -11.90 7.34 6.99
N GLU A 24 -13.21 7.16 6.83
CA GLU A 24 -13.77 6.06 6.02
C GLU A 24 -13.27 6.09 4.58
N GLU A 25 -13.03 7.29 4.02
CA GLU A 25 -12.44 7.48 2.70
C GLU A 25 -11.01 6.94 2.62
N LEU A 26 -10.16 7.29 3.59
CA LEU A 26 -8.79 6.82 3.68
C LEU A 26 -8.74 5.30 3.91
N LEU A 27 -9.64 4.78 4.73
CA LEU A 27 -9.78 3.35 4.97
C LEU A 27 -10.21 2.60 3.69
N ALA A 28 -11.12 3.16 2.91
CA ALA A 28 -11.55 2.59 1.64
C ALA A 28 -10.40 2.55 0.62
N LEU A 29 -9.63 3.65 0.52
CA LEU A 29 -8.45 3.71 -0.35
C LEU A 29 -7.38 2.69 0.06
N LEU A 30 -7.16 2.52 1.37
CA LEU A 30 -6.21 1.56 1.91
C LEU A 30 -6.64 0.11 1.66
N LYS A 31 -7.94 -0.20 1.81
CA LYS A 31 -8.50 -1.51 1.45
C LYS A 31 -8.39 -1.81 -0.03
N GLN A 32 -8.61 -0.80 -0.88
CA GLN A 32 -8.45 -0.97 -2.32
C GLN A 32 -6.98 -1.27 -2.65
N LEU A 33 -6.05 -0.50 -2.07
CA LEU A 33 -4.61 -0.72 -2.23
C LEU A 33 -4.19 -2.13 -1.77
N ASP A 34 -4.65 -2.58 -0.60
CA ASP A 34 -4.39 -3.94 -0.10
C ASP A 34 -4.90 -5.02 -1.09
N GLY A 35 -6.11 -4.83 -1.63
CA GLY A 35 -6.69 -5.70 -2.65
C GLY A 35 -5.88 -5.73 -3.95
N ASP A 36 -5.45 -4.57 -4.45
CA ASP A 36 -4.60 -4.46 -5.64
C ASP A 36 -3.24 -5.16 -5.44
N ILE A 37 -2.58 -4.91 -4.30
CA ILE A 37 -1.31 -5.56 -3.93
C ILE A 37 -1.49 -7.08 -3.83
N LYS A 38 -2.56 -7.53 -3.17
CA LYS A 38 -2.82 -8.96 -2.99
C LYS A 38 -3.11 -9.64 -4.31
N THR A 39 -3.88 -9.01 -5.19
CA THR A 39 -4.14 -9.51 -6.55
C THR A 39 -2.84 -9.62 -7.36
N LEU A 40 -1.92 -8.66 -7.21
CA LEU A 40 -0.60 -8.71 -7.82
C LEU A 40 0.28 -9.84 -7.27
N LEU A 41 0.32 -10.00 -5.95
CA LEU A 41 1.04 -11.10 -5.30
C LEU A 41 0.47 -12.46 -5.71
N GLU A 42 -0.86 -12.60 -5.80
CA GLU A 42 -1.53 -13.86 -6.15
C GLU A 42 -1.34 -14.22 -7.63
N ARG A 43 -1.23 -13.23 -8.51
CA ARG A 43 -0.88 -13.48 -9.92
C ARG A 43 0.55 -13.95 -10.13
N GLY A 44 1.42 -13.80 -9.13
CA GLY A 44 2.86 -13.85 -9.32
C GLY A 44 3.32 -12.63 -10.14
N ALA A 45 4.56 -12.19 -9.99
CA ALA A 45 5.13 -11.03 -10.68
C ALA A 45 5.28 -11.21 -12.21
N GLU A 46 4.39 -11.97 -12.86
CA GLU A 46 4.27 -12.10 -14.30
C GLU A 46 3.30 -11.02 -14.79
N PRO A 47 3.80 -9.90 -15.34
CA PRO A 47 2.93 -8.93 -15.96
C PRO A 47 2.26 -9.61 -17.16
N ALA A 48 0.94 -9.78 -17.11
CA ALA A 48 0.19 -10.07 -18.32
C ALA A 48 0.44 -8.91 -19.30
N PRO A 49 0.88 -9.18 -20.54
CA PRO A 49 1.18 -8.13 -21.50
C PRO A 49 -0.10 -7.35 -21.81
N GLY A 50 -0.20 -6.13 -21.26
CA GLY A 50 -1.35 -5.24 -21.44
C GLY A 50 -1.97 -4.69 -20.15
N GLU A 51 -1.57 -5.15 -18.96
CA GLU A 51 -2.08 -4.60 -17.69
C GLU A 51 -1.23 -3.42 -17.19
N THR A 52 -1.76 -2.22 -17.37
CA THR A 52 -1.21 -0.94 -16.90
C THR A 52 -1.30 -0.74 -15.37
N THR A 53 -1.88 -1.69 -14.65
CA THR A 53 -2.16 -1.61 -13.20
C THR A 53 -0.93 -1.81 -12.33
N THR A 54 0.16 -2.35 -12.89
CA THR A 54 1.40 -2.62 -12.17
C THR A 54 2.13 -1.35 -11.78
N PHE A 55 2.40 -0.42 -12.71
CA PHE A 55 3.27 0.75 -12.48
C PHE A 55 2.70 1.84 -11.56
N GLY A 56 1.39 1.84 -11.31
CA GLY A 56 0.70 2.91 -10.59
C GLY A 56 0.55 2.67 -9.09
N LEU A 57 0.96 1.50 -8.59
CA LEU A 57 0.65 1.11 -7.22
C LEU A 57 1.59 1.80 -6.22
N ALA A 58 2.87 1.90 -6.57
CA ALA A 58 3.82 2.70 -5.81
C ALA A 58 3.44 4.18 -5.76
N GLU A 59 3.11 4.80 -6.91
CA GLU A 59 2.68 6.20 -6.96
C GLU A 59 1.44 6.43 -6.09
N ARG A 60 0.42 5.58 -6.25
CA ARG A 60 -0.81 5.68 -5.44
C ARG A 60 -0.53 5.52 -3.94
N THR A 61 0.39 4.63 -3.57
CA THR A 61 0.80 4.46 -2.16
C THR A 61 1.54 5.69 -1.64
N GLN A 62 2.38 6.31 -2.45
CA GLN A 62 3.07 7.57 -2.10
C GLN A 62 2.07 8.73 -1.97
N GLU A 63 1.11 8.86 -2.88
CA GLU A 63 0.04 9.85 -2.77
C GLU A 63 -0.80 9.65 -1.50
N LEU A 64 -1.17 8.41 -1.19
CA LEU A 64 -1.84 8.07 0.06
C LEU A 64 -0.99 8.44 1.27
N SER A 65 0.30 8.08 1.26
CA SER A 65 1.21 8.42 2.36
C SER A 65 1.24 9.92 2.65
N ALA A 66 1.19 10.77 1.61
CA ALA A 66 1.14 12.22 1.76
C ALA A 66 -0.19 12.70 2.39
N GLN A 67 -1.32 12.11 1.99
CA GLN A 67 -2.62 12.42 2.58
C GLN A 67 -2.71 11.97 4.05
N PHE A 68 -2.19 10.77 4.35
CA PHE A 68 -2.07 10.26 5.70
C PHE A 68 -1.07 11.08 6.53
N ALA A 69 -0.02 11.68 5.96
CA ALA A 69 0.91 12.55 6.69
C ALA A 69 0.20 13.75 7.35
N VAL A 70 -0.83 14.29 6.68
CA VAL A 70 -1.59 15.44 7.16
C VAL A 70 -2.61 15.03 8.23
N LYS A 71 -3.34 13.92 8.00
CA LYS A 71 -4.45 13.50 8.88
C LYS A 71 -4.05 12.51 9.97
N HIS A 72 -3.08 11.64 9.69
CA HIS A 72 -2.59 10.56 10.54
C HIS A 72 -1.06 10.38 10.42
N PRO A 73 -0.26 11.34 10.92
CA PRO A 73 1.20 11.34 10.77
C PRO A 73 1.89 10.08 11.32
N GLN A 74 1.23 9.35 12.23
CA GLN A 74 1.70 8.06 12.75
C GLN A 74 1.67 6.92 11.70
N LEU A 75 0.88 7.04 10.63
CA LEU A 75 0.73 6.05 9.57
C LEU A 75 1.59 6.33 8.33
N GLU A 76 2.03 7.58 8.18
CA GLU A 76 2.92 8.04 7.11
C GLU A 76 4.17 7.17 6.92
N PRO A 77 4.98 6.88 7.96
CA PRO A 77 6.20 6.10 7.77
C PRO A 77 5.93 4.67 7.29
N ALA A 78 4.83 4.05 7.74
CA ALA A 78 4.46 2.71 7.31
C ALA A 78 4.00 2.67 5.84
N LEU A 79 3.21 3.66 5.41
CA LEU A 79 2.78 3.80 4.00
C LEU A 79 3.95 4.15 3.08
N ARG A 80 4.86 5.02 3.52
CA ARG A 80 6.04 5.42 2.74
C ARG A 80 6.99 4.25 2.52
N GLU A 81 7.19 3.42 3.54
CA GLU A 81 7.96 2.18 3.42
C GLU A 81 7.31 1.21 2.43
N LEU A 82 5.98 1.03 2.52
CA LEU A 82 5.23 0.23 1.55
C LEU A 82 5.39 0.73 0.11
N GLY A 83 5.23 2.04 -0.13
CA GLY A 83 5.42 2.63 -1.45
C GLY A 83 6.84 2.41 -1.98
N THR A 84 7.84 2.50 -1.10
CA THR A 84 9.25 2.23 -1.46
C THR A 84 9.48 0.76 -1.80
N ILE A 85 8.87 -0.16 -1.07
CA ILE A 85 8.97 -1.60 -1.35
C ILE A 85 8.31 -1.92 -2.70
N LEU A 86 7.13 -1.35 -2.97
CA LEU A 86 6.44 -1.47 -4.25
C LEU A 86 7.28 -0.91 -5.41
N SER A 87 7.80 0.32 -5.27
CA SER A 87 8.66 0.93 -6.28
C SER A 87 9.90 0.09 -6.58
N ASN A 88 10.53 -0.48 -5.54
CA ASN A 88 11.69 -1.36 -5.70
C ASN A 88 11.35 -2.67 -6.41
N MET A 89 10.08 -3.09 -6.43
CA MET A 89 9.60 -4.24 -7.19
C MET A 89 9.23 -3.89 -8.64
N GLY A 90 9.32 -2.62 -9.06
CA GLY A 90 8.99 -2.19 -10.42
C GLY A 90 7.49 -2.11 -10.71
N ILE A 91 6.70 -1.89 -9.65
CA ILE A 91 5.24 -1.70 -9.61
C ILE A 91 4.89 -0.47 -8.75
#